data_AF-A0A9C8WSP7-F1
#
_entry.id   AF-A0A9C8WSP7-F1
#
_cell.length_a   1.000
_cell.length_b   1.000
_cell.length_c   1.000
_cell.angle_alpha   90.00
_cell.angle_beta   90.00
_cell.angle_gamma   90.00
#
_symmetry.space_group_name_H-M   'P 1'
#
loop_
_entity.id
_entity.type
_entity.pdbx_description
1 polymer ?
#
loop_
_entity_poly.entity_id
_entity_poly.type
_entity_poly.pdbx_seq_one_letter_code
_entity_poly.pdbx_strand_id
1 'polypeptide(L)'
;PEQPRVHEGMDFFEISEMAESLEPDLIIGHSKGYPLARKLNIPLIRVGFPIHDRVGGQRILHLGYAGAQQLFDTITNAIIARKQTDSPVGYSYM
;
A
#
# COMPACT_ATOMS: atom_id res chain seq x y z
N PRO A 1 2.69 18.24 -14.71
CA PRO A 1 2.89 17.12 -13.76
C PRO A 1 3.91 16.13 -14.33
N GLU A 2 4.83 15.62 -13.51
CA GLU A 2 5.70 14.51 -13.92
C GLU A 2 4.84 13.28 -14.24
N GLN A 3 5.15 12.59 -15.32
CA GLN A 3 4.42 11.39 -15.75
C GLN A 3 4.86 10.18 -14.91
N PRO A 4 3.97 9.20 -14.67
CA PRO A 4 4.36 7.96 -13.99
C PRO A 4 5.42 7.22 -14.81
N ARG A 5 6.41 6.66 -14.12
CA ARG A 5 7.42 5.78 -14.70
C ARG A 5 6.88 4.35 -14.73
N VAL A 6 6.96 3.70 -15.88
CA VAL A 6 6.51 2.31 -16.08
C VAL A 6 7.72 1.44 -16.32
N HIS A 7 7.83 0.36 -15.56
CA HIS A 7 8.90 -0.62 -15.70
C HIS A 7 8.29 -2.01 -15.94
N GLU A 8 8.80 -2.72 -16.94
CA GLU A 8 8.36 -4.07 -17.30
C GLU A 8 9.47 -5.08 -17.00
N GLY A 9 9.09 -6.34 -16.73
CA GLY A 9 10.04 -7.42 -16.47
C GLY A 9 10.75 -7.36 -15.13
N MET A 10 10.36 -6.44 -14.23
CA MET A 10 10.95 -6.33 -12.90
C MET A 10 10.49 -7.42 -11.95
N ASP A 11 11.40 -7.90 -11.12
CA ASP A 11 11.09 -8.74 -9.97
C ASP A 11 10.95 -7.94 -8.65
N PHE A 12 10.63 -8.63 -7.55
CA PHE A 12 10.45 -7.98 -6.25
C PHE A 12 11.74 -7.44 -5.63
N PHE A 13 12.90 -7.97 -6.01
CA PHE A 13 14.19 -7.49 -5.55
C PHE A 13 14.51 -6.15 -6.22
N GLU A 14 14.37 -6.08 -7.54
CA GLU A 14 14.58 -4.84 -8.30
C GLU A 14 13.58 -3.74 -7.88
N ILE A 15 12.32 -4.11 -7.60
CA ILE A 15 11.33 -3.19 -7.05
C ILE A 15 11.77 -2.65 -5.67
N SER A 16 12.36 -3.50 -4.81
CA SER A 16 12.86 -3.08 -3.50
C SER A 16 13.99 -2.06 -3.62
N GLU A 17 14.99 -2.34 -4.46
CA GLU A 17 16.13 -1.44 -4.66
C GLU A 17 15.68 -0.07 -5.19
N MET A 18 14.73 -0.07 -6.14
CA MET A 18 14.19 1.17 -6.68
C MET A 18 13.37 1.94 -5.64
N ALA A 19 12.51 1.27 -4.87
CA ALA A 19 11.63 1.89 -3.90
C ALA A 19 12.41 2.62 -2.78
N GLU A 20 13.59 2.12 -2.40
CA GLU A 20 14.47 2.79 -1.44
C GLU A 20 14.92 4.18 -1.92
N SER A 21 15.13 4.35 -3.23
CA SER A 21 15.52 5.64 -3.81
C SER A 21 14.34 6.60 -4.06
N LEU A 22 13.13 6.07 -4.18
CA LEU A 22 11.93 6.83 -4.49
C LEU A 22 11.18 7.34 -3.26
N GLU A 23 11.45 6.78 -2.07
CA GLU A 23 10.80 7.13 -0.80
C GLU A 23 9.25 7.21 -0.91
N PRO A 24 8.57 6.13 -1.36
CA PRO A 24 7.13 6.17 -1.58
C PRO A 24 6.35 6.27 -0.26
N ASP A 25 5.22 6.98 -0.26
CA ASP A 25 4.33 7.07 0.92
C ASP A 25 3.57 5.78 1.21
N LEU A 26 3.35 4.93 0.21
CA LEU A 26 2.61 3.67 0.30
C LEU A 26 2.99 2.70 -0.82
N ILE A 27 2.66 1.42 -0.62
CA ILE A 27 2.79 0.37 -1.64
C ILE A 27 1.42 -0.20 -1.95
N ILE A 28 1.12 -0.42 -3.23
CA ILE A 28 -0.08 -1.13 -3.70
C ILE A 28 0.36 -2.42 -4.37
N GLY A 29 -0.17 -3.55 -3.90
CA GLY A 29 0.16 -4.86 -4.47
C GLY A 29 -0.32 -6.01 -3.59
N HIS A 30 0.15 -7.22 -3.83
CA HIS A 30 -0.28 -8.40 -3.09
C HIS A 30 0.62 -8.66 -1.86
N SER A 31 0.39 -9.77 -1.13
CA SER A 31 1.07 -10.03 0.15
C SER A 31 2.60 -10.09 0.10
N LYS A 32 3.21 -10.27 -1.09
CA LYS A 32 4.68 -10.29 -1.23
C LYS A 32 5.30 -8.90 -1.11
N GLY A 33 4.52 -7.83 -1.19
CA GLY A 33 5.00 -6.47 -0.88
C GLY A 33 5.25 -6.23 0.61
N TYR A 34 4.82 -7.14 1.50
CA TYR A 34 4.90 -6.92 2.95
C TYR A 34 6.33 -6.72 3.49
N PRO A 35 7.34 -7.53 3.09
CA PRO A 35 8.72 -7.31 3.54
C PRO A 35 9.25 -5.92 3.16
N LEU A 36 8.96 -5.45 1.95
CA LEU A 36 9.36 -4.13 1.48
C LEU A 36 8.63 -3.01 2.23
N ALA A 37 7.31 -3.11 2.37
CA ALA A 37 6.51 -2.15 3.14
C ALA A 37 6.98 -2.04 4.59
N ARG A 38 7.34 -3.18 5.21
CA ARG A 38 7.93 -3.21 6.55
C ARG A 38 9.31 -2.55 6.59
N LYS A 39 10.18 -2.85 5.61
CA LYS A 39 11.53 -2.26 5.52
C LYS A 39 11.47 -0.74 5.41
N LEU A 40 10.60 -0.23 4.54
CA LEU A 40 10.40 1.21 4.33
C LEU A 40 9.53 1.86 5.39
N ASN A 41 8.92 1.08 6.28
CA ASN A 41 8.00 1.54 7.31
C ASN A 41 6.83 2.35 6.74
N ILE A 42 6.17 1.81 5.70
CA ILE A 42 5.03 2.45 5.00
C ILE A 42 3.85 1.47 4.83
N PRO A 43 2.61 1.96 4.67
CA PRO A 43 1.45 1.10 4.50
C PRO A 43 1.47 0.29 3.18
N LEU A 44 1.04 -0.98 3.27
CA LEU A 44 0.77 -1.84 2.11
C LEU A 44 -0.75 -1.99 1.90
N ILE A 45 -1.23 -1.47 0.77
CA ILE A 45 -2.60 -1.65 0.28
C ILE A 45 -2.66 -2.94 -0.52
N ARG A 46 -3.43 -3.92 0.00
CA ARG A 46 -3.52 -5.27 -0.57
C ARG A 46 -4.49 -5.28 -1.74
N VAL A 47 -3.94 -5.34 -2.95
CA VAL A 47 -4.66 -5.39 -4.22
C VAL A 47 -4.06 -6.47 -5.10
N GLY A 48 -4.92 -7.24 -5.77
CA GLY A 48 -4.51 -8.29 -6.70
C GLY A 48 -4.31 -9.64 -6.02
N PHE A 49 -3.34 -10.43 -6.50
CA PHE A 49 -3.16 -11.83 -6.12
C PHE A 49 -1.67 -12.20 -6.01
N PRO A 50 -1.25 -13.04 -5.04
CA PRO A 50 -2.05 -13.64 -3.97
C PRO A 50 -2.10 -12.80 -2.68
N ILE A 51 -3.29 -12.66 -2.09
CA ILE A 51 -3.47 -12.08 -0.74
C ILE A 51 -3.64 -13.23 0.27
N HIS A 52 -2.54 -13.77 0.75
CA HIS A 52 -2.51 -14.96 1.63
C HIS A 52 -2.34 -14.63 3.11
N ASP A 53 -1.98 -13.39 3.44
CA ASP A 53 -1.78 -12.92 4.81
C ASP A 53 -3.01 -12.21 5.40
N ARG A 54 -4.18 -12.37 4.77
CA ARG A 54 -5.48 -11.87 5.26
C ARG A 54 -6.55 -12.92 5.08
N VAL A 55 -7.35 -13.13 6.13
CA VAL A 55 -8.54 -13.97 6.06
C VAL A 55 -9.56 -13.29 5.15
N GLY A 56 -10.00 -13.99 4.11
CA GLY A 56 -10.92 -13.43 3.13
C GLY A 56 -10.27 -12.50 2.11
N GLY A 57 -8.95 -12.57 1.89
CA GLY A 57 -8.24 -11.78 0.88
C GLY A 57 -8.86 -11.89 -0.52
N GLN A 58 -9.39 -13.07 -0.88
CA GLN A 58 -10.11 -13.31 -2.13
C GLN A 58 -11.46 -12.60 -2.25
N ARG A 59 -11.99 -12.05 -1.15
CA ARG A 59 -13.27 -11.32 -1.10
C ARG A 59 -13.08 -9.81 -1.08
N ILE A 60 -11.84 -9.32 -1.09
CA ILE A 60 -11.58 -7.89 -1.14
C ILE A 60 -12.03 -7.38 -2.52
N LEU A 61 -12.96 -6.42 -2.52
CA LEU A 61 -13.55 -5.88 -3.74
C LEU A 61 -12.75 -4.67 -4.22
N HIS A 62 -12.43 -4.66 -5.51
CA HIS A 62 -11.73 -3.53 -6.16
C HIS A 62 -12.47 -2.99 -7.39
N LEU A 63 -13.47 -3.72 -7.91
CA LEU A 63 -14.17 -3.38 -9.14
C LEU A 63 -15.60 -2.92 -8.88
N GLY A 64 -16.15 -2.14 -9.82
CA GLY A 64 -17.45 -1.50 -9.72
C GLY A 64 -17.48 -0.38 -8.67
N TYR A 65 -18.63 0.28 -8.50
CA TYR A 65 -18.73 1.43 -7.58
C TYR A 65 -18.44 1.05 -6.13
N ALA A 66 -18.94 -0.10 -5.67
CA ALA A 66 -18.66 -0.60 -4.33
C ALA A 66 -17.17 -0.89 -4.11
N GLY A 67 -16.49 -1.50 -5.11
CA GLY A 67 -15.06 -1.78 -5.03
C GLY A 67 -14.19 -0.53 -5.11
N ALA A 68 -14.58 0.43 -5.95
CA ALA A 68 -13.90 1.71 -6.05
C ALA A 68 -14.00 2.50 -4.73
N GLN A 69 -15.19 2.57 -4.13
CA GLN A 69 -15.38 3.20 -2.82
C GLN A 69 -14.56 2.49 -1.73
N GLN A 70 -14.62 1.16 -1.69
CA GLN A 70 -13.86 0.37 -0.72
C GLN A 70 -12.34 0.59 -0.88
N LEU A 71 -11.83 0.64 -2.10
CA LEU A 71 -10.42 0.91 -2.36
C LEU A 71 -10.03 2.33 -1.94
N PHE A 72 -10.86 3.33 -2.25
CA PHE A 72 -10.66 4.71 -1.83
C PHE A 72 -10.59 4.85 -0.31
N ASP A 73 -11.57 4.27 0.40
CA ASP A 73 -11.60 4.28 1.86
C ASP A 73 -10.37 3.58 2.45
N THR A 74 -9.95 2.46 1.85
CA THR A 74 -8.78 1.69 2.29
C THR A 74 -7.48 2.49 2.16
N ILE A 75 -7.26 3.15 1.01
CA ILE A 75 -6.07 3.98 0.77
C ILE A 75 -6.05 5.17 1.74
N THR A 76 -7.18 5.88 1.84
CA THR A 76 -7.28 7.11 2.65
C THR A 76 -7.07 6.80 4.13
N ASN A 77 -7.73 5.77 4.65
CA ASN A 77 -7.58 5.36 6.05
C ASN A 77 -6.18 4.85 6.37
N ALA A 78 -5.48 4.20 5.44
CA ALA A 78 -4.10 3.78 5.66
C ALA A 78 -3.14 4.97 5.82
N ILE A 79 -3.32 6.02 5.01
CA ILE A 79 -2.53 7.26 5.12
C ILE A 79 -2.84 7.97 6.45
N ILE A 80 -4.11 8.08 6.82
CA ILE A 80 -4.52 8.69 8.10
C ILE A 80 -3.93 7.91 9.27
N ALA A 81 -4.08 6.59 9.29
CA ALA A 81 -3.54 5.74 10.35
C ALA A 81 -2.02 5.87 10.47
N ARG A 82 -1.31 6.01 9.34
CA ARG A 82 0.13 6.27 9.35
C ARG A 82 0.46 7.61 10.02
N LYS A 83 -0.20 8.70 9.60
CA LYS A 83 0.00 10.02 10.20
C LYS A 83 -0.32 10.05 11.69
N GLN A 84 -1.36 9.35 12.13
CA GLN A 84 -1.70 9.21 13.54
C GLN A 84 -0.62 8.44 14.32
N THR A 85 -0.06 7.39 13.72
CA THR A 85 1.03 6.59 14.34
C THR A 85 2.31 7.41 14.51
N ASP A 86 2.64 8.24 13.52
CA ASP A 86 3.84 9.08 13.53
C ASP A 86 3.68 10.34 14.39
N SER A 87 2.44 10.67 14.81
CA SER A 87 2.14 11.88 15.58
C SER A 87 2.67 11.79 17.02
N PRO A 88 3.44 12.78 17.50
CA PRO A 88 3.98 12.78 18.87
C PRO A 88 2.90 13.01 19.93
N VAL A 89 1.75 13.58 19.56
CA VAL A 89 0.61 13.82 20.46
C VAL A 89 -0.39 12.65 20.49
N GLY A 90 -0.12 11.57 19.74
CA GLY A 90 -0.99 10.40 19.62
C GLY A 90 -2.36 10.71 19.02
N TYR A 91 -3.35 9.86 19.31
CA TYR A 91 -4.74 9.92 18.81
C TYR A 91 -5.57 11.11 19.32
N SER A 92 -4.95 12.10 19.99
CA SER A 92 -5.70 13.14 20.71
C SER A 92 -6.30 14.20 19.79
N TYR A 93 -5.77 14.43 18.59
CA TYR A 93 -6.27 15.45 17.65
C TYR A 93 -6.08 15.09 16.16
N MET A 94 -6.63 13.93 15.76
CA MET A 94 -7.07 13.61 14.39
C MET A 94 -8.11 12.49 14.45
#